data_AF-A0A7R9N1Q5-F1
#
_entry.id   AF-A0A7R9N1Q5-F1
#
_cell.length_a   1.000
_cell.length_b   1.000
_cell.length_c   1.000
_cell.angle_alpha   90.00
_cell.angle_beta   90.00
_cell.angle_gamma   90.00
#
_symmetry.space_group_name_H-M   'P 1'
#
loop_
_entity.id
_entity.type
_entity.pdbx_description
1 polymer ?
#
loop_
_entity_poly.entity_id
_entity_poly.type
_entity_poly.pdbx_seq_one_letter_code
_entity_poly.pdbx_strand_id
1 'polypeptide(L)'
;MAENPDKPLCIVLDNARIHHAKTVKIRAEELDIYFIYLPLYSPDLNPIEFGWKDLKRELSNILDFGEMIKSCEGVALDLFDKRKQGYSSYWVDEFISAEN
;
A
#
# COMPACT_ATOMS: atom_id res chain seq x y z
N MET A 1 4.92 18.49 12.14
CA MET A 1 5.74 17.72 13.10
C MET A 1 5.46 16.26 12.83
N ALA A 2 6.46 15.40 12.68
CA ALA A 2 6.24 13.99 12.39
C ALA A 2 5.44 13.36 13.55
N GLU A 3 4.35 12.65 13.25
CA GLU A 3 3.49 12.02 14.27
C GLU A 3 4.19 10.90 15.06
N ASN A 4 5.43 10.55 14.69
CA ASN A 4 6.19 9.44 15.27
C ASN A 4 7.70 9.72 15.25
N PRO A 5 8.19 10.70 16.03
CA PRO A 5 9.55 11.25 15.90
C PRO A 5 10.67 10.30 16.33
N ASP A 6 10.36 9.31 17.18
CA ASP A 6 11.38 8.44 17.81
C ASP A 6 11.31 6.98 17.33
N LYS A 7 10.54 6.68 16.28
CA LYS A 7 10.42 5.32 15.74
C LYS A 7 10.86 5.30 14.27
N PRO A 8 11.57 4.24 13.85
CA PRO A 8 11.95 4.09 12.44
C PRO A 8 10.70 3.99 11.56
N LEU A 9 10.71 4.67 10.42
CA LEU A 9 9.67 4.54 9.40
C LEU A 9 10.08 3.48 8.38
N CYS A 10 9.38 2.35 8.39
CA CYS A 10 9.57 1.29 7.41
C CYS A 10 8.48 1.37 6.32
N ILE A 11 8.89 1.26 5.06
CA ILE A 11 7.98 1.14 3.91
C ILE A 11 8.21 -0.22 3.25
N VAL A 12 7.15 -1.03 3.19
CA VAL A 12 7.14 -2.31 2.48
C VAL A 12 6.83 -2.04 1.01
N LEU A 13 7.65 -2.57 0.11
CA LEU A 13 7.60 -2.29 -1.33
C LEU A 13 7.64 -3.59 -2.13
N ASP A 14 6.96 -3.61 -3.26
CA ASP A 14 7.20 -4.62 -4.29
C ASP A 14 8.54 -4.34 -5.02
N ASN A 15 8.83 -5.15 -6.04
CA ASN A 15 10.06 -5.02 -6.83
C ASN A 15 9.92 -4.16 -8.09
N ALA A 16 8.95 -3.25 -8.15
CA ALA A 16 8.84 -2.32 -9.28
C ALA A 16 10.15 -1.54 -9.46
N ARG A 17 10.61 -1.40 -10.72
CA ARG A 17 11.89 -0.77 -11.05
C ARG A 17 12.04 0.64 -10.49
N ILE A 18 10.93 1.37 -10.36
CA ILE A 18 10.89 2.71 -9.78
C ILE A 18 11.29 2.73 -8.31
N HIS A 19 10.98 1.69 -7.53
CA HIS A 19 11.37 1.58 -6.12
C HIS A 19 12.87 1.29 -5.94
N HIS A 20 13.53 0.83 -7.00
CA HIS A 20 14.98 0.58 -7.02
C HIS A 20 15.79 1.76 -7.56
N ALA A 21 15.13 2.82 -8.05
CA ALA A 21 15.79 3.98 -8.61
C ALA A 21 16.70 4.65 -7.57
N LYS A 22 17.92 5.04 -7.99
CA LYS A 22 18.92 5.66 -7.11
C LYS A 22 18.36 6.88 -6.37
N THR A 23 17.62 7.73 -7.07
CA THR A 23 16.98 8.93 -6.50
C THR A 23 16.00 8.59 -5.37
N VAL A 24 15.25 7.50 -5.51
CA VAL A 24 14.27 7.05 -4.50
C VAL A 24 15.00 6.54 -3.25
N LYS A 25 16.07 5.76 -3.43
CA LYS A 25 16.90 5.25 -2.31
C LYS A 25 17.61 6.37 -1.56
N ILE A 26 18.24 7.31 -2.27
CA ILE A 26 18.90 8.47 -1.65
C ILE A 26 17.88 9.27 -0.83
N ARG A 27 16.70 9.54 -1.38
CA ARG A 27 15.69 10.32 -0.68
C ARG A 27 15.16 9.62 0.58
N ALA A 28 15.07 8.29 0.55
CA ALA A 28 14.68 7.52 1.72
C ALA A 28 15.73 7.60 2.83
N GLU A 29 17.02 7.48 2.48
CA GLU A 29 18.14 7.61 3.41
C GLU A 29 18.19 9.00 4.07
N GLU A 30 18.01 10.08 3.29
CA GLU A 30 17.92 11.46 3.82
C GLU A 30 16.76 11.66 4.81
N LEU A 31 15.73 10.83 4.73
CA LEU A 31 14.51 10.91 5.54
C LEU A 31 14.47 9.85 6.65
N ASP A 32 15.54 9.06 6.82
CA ASP A 32 15.59 7.92 7.76
C ASP A 32 14.43 6.91 7.54
N ILE A 33 14.14 6.65 6.26
CA ILE A 33 13.13 5.68 5.82
C ILE A 33 13.80 4.38 5.40
N TYR A 34 13.34 3.28 5.99
CA TYR A 34 13.82 1.94 5.70
C TYR A 34 12.92 1.24 4.69
N PHE A 35 13.49 0.75 3.60
CA PHE A 35 12.76 -0.05 2.62
C PHE A 35 12.86 -1.54 2.92
N ILE A 36 11.70 -2.20 2.92
CA ILE A 36 11.58 -3.65 3.04
C ILE A 36 11.00 -4.16 1.73
N TYR A 37 11.81 -4.84 0.94
CA TYR A 37 11.36 -5.39 -0.34
C TYR A 37 10.73 -6.76 -0.12
N LEU A 38 9.53 -6.96 -0.66
CA LEU A 38 8.89 -8.27 -0.69
C LEU A 38 9.69 -9.26 -1.55
N PRO A 39 9.55 -10.58 -1.30
CA PRO A 39 10.07 -11.60 -2.21
C PRO A 39 9.53 -11.40 -3.63
N LEU A 40 10.33 -11.83 -4.62
CA LEU A 40 9.93 -11.75 -6.02
C LEU A 40 8.67 -12.58 -6.26
N TYR A 41 7.73 -12.01 -7.04
CA TYR A 41 6.48 -12.66 -7.43
C TYR A 41 5.56 -13.04 -6.26
N SER A 42 5.57 -12.26 -5.17
CA SER A 42 4.69 -12.45 -4.01
C SER A 42 3.61 -11.37 -3.87
N PRO A 43 2.68 -11.23 -4.84
CA PRO A 43 1.60 -10.24 -4.74
C PRO A 43 0.62 -10.55 -3.59
N ASP A 44 0.52 -11.80 -3.19
CA ASP A 44 -0.22 -12.25 -2.00
C ASP A 44 0.29 -11.62 -0.70
N LEU A 45 1.58 -11.26 -0.67
CA LEU A 45 2.20 -10.55 0.43
C LEU A 45 2.06 -9.03 0.34
N ASN A 46 1.35 -8.47 -0.64
CA ASN A 46 1.17 -7.02 -0.74
C ASN A 46 -0.27 -6.60 -0.36
N PRO A 47 -0.51 -6.04 0.85
CA PRO A 47 -1.85 -5.68 1.33
C PRO A 47 -2.66 -4.81 0.36
N ILE A 48 -2.00 -3.96 -0.42
CA ILE A 48 -2.69 -3.06 -1.36
C ILE A 48 -3.44 -3.82 -2.47
N GLU A 49 -3.04 -5.06 -2.77
CA GLU A 49 -3.70 -5.90 -3.78
C GLU A 49 -5.14 -6.25 -3.39
N PHE A 50 -5.41 -6.42 -2.09
CA PHE A 50 -6.79 -6.58 -1.60
C PHE A 50 -7.61 -5.31 -1.82
N GLY A 51 -7.00 -4.16 -1.58
CA GLY A 51 -7.59 -2.86 -1.87
C GLY A 51 -7.92 -2.68 -3.37
N TRP A 52 -7.01 -3.06 -4.25
CA TRP A 52 -7.24 -3.02 -5.70
C TRP A 52 -8.33 -3.98 -6.15
N LYS A 53 -8.43 -5.17 -5.55
CA LYS A 53 -9.51 -6.13 -5.82
C LYS A 53 -10.87 -5.54 -5.46
N ASP A 54 -10.96 -4.89 -4.30
CA ASP A 54 -12.19 -4.24 -3.84
C ASP A 54 -12.56 -3.06 -4.74
N LEU A 55 -11.60 -2.18 -5.07
CA LEU A 55 -11.83 -1.06 -5.97
C LEU A 55 -12.33 -1.51 -7.35
N LYS A 56 -11.69 -2.52 -7.95
CA LYS A 56 -12.11 -3.08 -9.24
C LYS A 56 -13.54 -3.62 -9.19
N ARG A 57 -13.92 -4.28 -8.08
CA ARG A 57 -15.28 -4.77 -7.90
C ARG A 57 -16.29 -3.62 -7.85
N GLU A 58 -16.03 -2.58 -7.06
CA GLU A 58 -16.96 -1.43 -6.98
C GLU A 58 -17.09 -0.71 -8.32
N LEU A 59 -15.98 -0.48 -9.02
CA LEU A 59 -15.99 0.18 -10.33
C LEU A 59 -16.65 -0.66 -11.42
N SER A 60 -16.56 -2.00 -11.35
CA SER A 60 -17.16 -2.89 -12.35
C SER A 60 -18.70 -2.82 -12.42
N ASN A 61 -19.34 -2.25 -11.39
CA ASN A 61 -20.78 -2.01 -11.38
C ASN A 61 -21.20 -0.78 -12.22
N ILE A 62 -20.23 0.05 -12.64
CA ILE A 62 -20.47 1.25 -13.43
C ILE A 62 -20.22 0.90 -14.91
N LEU A 63 -21.30 0.78 -15.68
CA LEU A 63 -21.21 0.37 -17.09
C LEU A 63 -20.65 1.47 -18.00
N ASP A 64 -20.91 2.74 -17.67
CA ASP A 64 -20.36 3.86 -18.42
C ASP A 64 -18.91 4.11 -18.02
N PHE A 65 -18.00 4.00 -18.99
CA PHE A 65 -16.58 4.16 -18.74
C PHE A 65 -16.23 5.59 -18.28
N GLY A 66 -16.92 6.62 -18.80
CA GLY A 66 -16.66 8.00 -18.43
C GLY A 66 -17.07 8.30 -16.99
N GLU A 67 -18.22 7.79 -16.57
CA GLU A 67 -18.71 7.85 -15.20
C GLU A 67 -17.78 7.08 -14.26
N MET A 68 -17.37 5.87 -14.63
CA MET A 68 -16.45 5.04 -13.86
C MET A 68 -15.13 5.77 -13.58
N ILE A 69 -14.56 6.44 -14.59
CA ILE A 69 -13.32 7.21 -14.42
C ILE A 69 -13.55 8.42 -13.49
N LYS A 70 -14.65 9.14 -13.66
CA LYS A 70 -14.99 10.30 -12.81
C LYS A 70 -15.21 9.91 -11.34
N SER A 71 -15.77 8.73 -11.08
CA SER A 71 -16.01 8.25 -9.72
C SER A 71 -14.80 7.56 -9.09
N CYS A 72 -13.81 7.14 -9.88
CA CYS A 72 -12.70 6.29 -9.45
C CYS A 72 -11.97 6.80 -8.21
N GLU A 73 -11.56 8.07 -8.21
CA GLU A 73 -10.82 8.67 -7.09
C GLU A 73 -11.65 8.68 -5.81
N GLY A 74 -12.91 9.14 -5.89
CA GLY A 74 -13.81 9.20 -4.73
C GLY A 74 -14.09 7.82 -4.14
N VAL A 75 -14.33 6.82 -5.00
CA VAL A 75 -14.54 5.43 -4.58
C VAL A 75 -13.27 4.86 -3.94
N ALA A 76 -12.09 5.10 -4.53
CA ALA A 76 -10.82 4.63 -3.98
C ALA A 76 -10.53 5.24 -2.61
N LEU A 77 -10.69 6.56 -2.45
CA LEU A 77 -10.48 7.26 -1.19
C LEU A 77 -11.43 6.76 -0.09
N ASP A 78 -12.72 6.61 -0.41
CA ASP A 78 -13.72 6.10 0.52
C ASP A 78 -13.43 4.65 0.95
N LEU A 79 -13.12 3.77 0.00
CA LEU A 79 -12.78 2.38 0.28
C LEU A 79 -11.52 2.24 1.13
N PHE A 80 -10.46 2.96 0.77
CA PHE A 80 -9.19 2.88 1.49
C PHE A 80 -9.30 3.46 2.89
N ASP A 81 -10.02 4.56 3.09
CA ASP A 81 -10.19 5.08 4.45
C ASP A 81 -11.00 4.12 5.34
N LYS A 82 -12.11 3.56 4.82
CA LYS A 82 -12.98 2.65 5.57
C LYS A 82 -12.34 1.29 5.86
N ARG A 83 -11.49 0.79 4.97
CA ARG A 83 -10.99 -0.60 5.02
C ARG A 83 -9.49 -0.74 5.23
N LYS A 84 -8.73 0.36 5.40
CA LYS A 84 -7.26 0.33 5.58
C LYS A 84 -6.78 -0.74 6.55
N GLN A 85 -7.40 -0.82 7.73
CA GLN A 85 -7.01 -1.80 8.76
C GLN A 85 -7.35 -3.24 8.38
N GLY A 86 -8.43 -3.45 7.63
CA GLY A 86 -8.83 -4.78 7.17
C GLY A 86 -7.80 -5.38 6.20
N TYR A 87 -7.30 -4.57 5.26
CA TYR A 87 -6.35 -5.05 4.24
C TYR A 87 -5.00 -5.48 4.82
N SER A 88 -4.54 -4.83 5.90
CA SER A 88 -3.25 -5.13 6.53
C SER A 88 -3.35 -5.98 7.80
N SER A 89 -4.55 -6.27 8.31
CA SER A 89 -4.75 -7.00 9.57
C SER A 89 -3.94 -8.31 9.65
N TYR A 90 -4.15 -9.22 8.69
CA TYR A 90 -3.38 -10.45 8.57
C TYR A 90 -1.86 -10.22 8.57
N TRP A 91 -1.42 -9.17 7.88
CA TRP A 91 -0.01 -8.82 7.77
C TRP A 91 0.59 -8.36 9.11
N VAL A 92 -0.16 -7.56 9.86
CA VAL A 92 0.20 -7.12 11.20
C VAL A 92 0.27 -8.31 12.14
N ASP A 93 -0.70 -9.23 12.04
CA ASP A 93 -0.73 -10.42 12.90
C ASP A 93 0.45 -11.36 12.60
N GLU A 94 0.71 -11.65 11.32
CA GLU A 94 1.72 -12.62 10.89
C GLU A 94 3.17 -12.10 11.00
N PHE A 95 3.43 -10.83 10.68
CA PHE A 95 4.81 -10.33 10.53
C PHE A 95 5.23 -9.29 11.57
N ILE A 96 4.28 -8.68 12.28
CA ILE A 96 4.57 -7.64 13.28
C ILE A 96 4.23 -8.13 14.69
N SER A 97 3.17 -8.92 14.85
CA SER A 97 2.64 -9.37 16.14
C SER A 97 3.01 -10.82 16.48
N ALA A 98 3.49 -11.60 15.51
CA ALA A 98 4.01 -12.94 15.74
C ALA A 98 5.34 -12.84 16.52
N GLU A 99 5.23 -12.97 17.85
CA GLU A 99 6.27 -13.18 18.86
C GLU A 99 7.64 -12.51 18.61
N ASN A 100 7.78 -11.30 19.17
CA ASN A 100 8.89 -11.03 20.09
C ASN A 100 8.53 -11.59 21.47
#